data_AF-A0A544TPH8-F1
#
_entry.id   AF-A0A544TPH8-F1
#
_cell.length_a   1.000
_cell.length_b   1.000
_cell.length_c   1.000
_cell.angle_alpha   90.00
_cell.angle_beta   90.00
_cell.angle_gamma   90.00
#
_symmetry.space_group_name_H-M   'P 1'
#
loop_
_entity.id
_entity.type
_entity.pdbx_description
1 polymer ?
#
loop_
_entity_poly.entity_id
_entity_poly.type
_entity_poly.pdbx_seq_one_letter_code
_entity_poly.pdbx_strand_id
1 'polypeptide(L)' 'MAKKYYIKQLLLLIAIKKQEMYKKAKQLGYTHPCVVACSQELDQLLNKYQNINSVALN' A
#
# COMPACT_ATOMS: atom_id res chain seq x y z
N MET A 1 -20.03 1.40 11.26
CA MET A 1 -18.78 1.86 11.93
C MET A 1 -17.53 1.06 11.53
N ALA A 2 -17.58 -0.29 11.51
CA ALA A 2 -16.42 -1.14 11.20
C ALA A 2 -15.71 -0.85 9.86
N LYS A 3 -16.48 -0.65 8.76
CA LYS A 3 -15.92 -0.34 7.43
C LYS A 3 -15.01 0.90 7.43
N LYS A 4 -15.45 1.99 8.10
CA LYS A 4 -14.67 3.23 8.22
C LYS A 4 -13.35 3.02 8.98
N TYR A 5 -13.38 2.23 10.05
CA TYR A 5 -12.19 1.91 10.84
C TYR A 5 -11.21 1.02 10.07
N TYR A 6 -11.72 0.02 9.35
CA TYR A 6 -10.92 -0.82 8.47
C TYR A 6 -10.23 -0.02 7.36
N ILE A 7 -10.96 0.88 6.70
CA ILE A 7 -10.39 1.78 5.69
C ILE A 7 -9.26 2.66 6.30
N LYS A 8 -9.45 3.20 7.50
CA LYS A 8 -8.40 3.97 8.19
C LYS A 8 -7.14 3.14 8.46
N GLN A 9 -7.30 1.90 8.93
CA GLN A 9 -6.16 1.00 9.14
C GLN A 9 -5.44 0.69 7.82
N LEU A 10 -6.19 0.45 6.75
CA LEU A 10 -5.63 0.16 5.43
C LEU A 10 -4.84 1.36 4.87
N LEU A 11 -5.37 2.58 5.02
CA LEU A 11 -4.65 3.81 4.65
C LEU A 11 -3.35 4.00 5.45
N LEU A 12 -3.36 3.68 6.74
CA LEU A 12 -2.17 3.71 7.57
C LEU A 12 -1.12 2.70 7.08
N LEU A 13 -1.53 1.47 6.76
CA LEU A 13 -0.62 0.45 6.22
C LEU A 13 -0.02 0.85 4.88
N ILE A 14 -0.82 1.45 3.99
CA ILE A 14 -0.33 2.00 2.70
C ILE A 14 0.74 3.05 2.95
N ALA A 15 0.52 3.98 3.89
CA ALA A 15 1.48 5.04 4.20
C ALA A 15 2.79 4.47 4.77
N ILE A 16 2.71 3.51 5.69
CA ILE A 16 3.88 2.83 6.27
C ILE A 16 4.67 2.11 5.17
N LYS A 17 3.97 1.34 4.32
CA LYS A 17 4.63 0.54 3.28
C LYS A 17 5.27 1.42 2.21
N LYS A 18 4.63 2.53 1.85
CA LYS A 18 5.20 3.55 0.95
C LYS A 18 6.50 4.14 1.51
N GLN A 19 6.55 4.46 2.81
CA GLN A 19 7.79 4.93 3.44
C GLN A 19 8.88 3.85 3.45
N GLU A 20 8.54 2.60 3.74
CA GLU A 20 9.48 1.47 3.68
C GLU A 20 10.09 1.31 2.29
N MET A 21 9.25 1.33 1.24
CA MET A 21 9.69 1.22 -0.15
C MET A 21 10.68 2.33 -0.51
N TYR A 22 10.38 3.59 -0.18
CA TYR A 22 11.30 4.70 -0.47
C TYR A 22 12.60 4.63 0.33
N LYS A 23 12.57 4.18 1.60
CA LYS A 23 13.79 3.96 2.39
C LYS A 23 14.68 2.91 1.73
N LYS A 24 14.10 1.78 1.31
CA LYS A 24 14.82 0.71 0.60
C LYS A 24 15.33 1.20 -0.76
N ALA A 25 14.53 1.95 -1.52
CA ALA A 25 14.93 2.50 -2.81
C ALA A 25 16.10 3.47 -2.69
N LYS A 26 16.12 4.31 -1.65
CA LYS A 26 17.25 5.20 -1.37
C LYS A 26 18.55 4.44 -1.06
N GLN A 27 18.45 3.27 -0.45
CA GLN A 27 19.61 2.45 -0.07
C GLN A 27 20.09 1.52 -1.19
N LEU A 28 19.16 0.95 -1.96
CA LEU A 28 19.42 -0.19 -2.85
C LEU A 28 19.15 0.12 -4.33
N GLY A 29 18.46 1.22 -4.64
CA GLY A 29 17.95 1.53 -5.98
C GLY A 29 16.57 0.92 -6.26
N TYR A 30 15.81 1.54 -7.16
CA TYR A 30 14.41 1.17 -7.43
C TYR A 30 14.22 -0.22 -8.05
N THR A 31 15.21 -0.70 -8.80
CA THR A 31 15.14 -2.00 -9.48
C THR A 31 15.62 -3.15 -8.60
N HIS A 32 16.12 -2.87 -7.40
CA HIS A 32 16.59 -3.92 -6.50
C HIS A 32 15.43 -4.86 -6.11
N PRO A 33 15.63 -6.19 -6.09
CA PRO A 33 14.55 -7.15 -5.82
C PRO A 33 13.76 -6.85 -4.53
N CYS A 34 14.43 -6.44 -3.46
CA CYS A 34 13.77 -6.05 -2.20
C CYS A 34 12.86 -4.80 -2.32
N VAL A 35 13.16 -3.89 -3.25
CA VAL A 35 12.33 -2.70 -3.51
C VAL A 35 11.15 -3.07 -4.39
N VAL A 36 11.37 -3.90 -5.41
CA VAL A 36 10.31 -4.46 -6.27
C VAL A 36 9.32 -5.30 -5.45
N ALA A 37 9.79 -6.15 -4.55
CA ALA A 37 8.90 -6.90 -3.65
C ALA A 37 8.09 -5.95 -2.75
N CYS A 38 8.74 -4.90 -2.22
CA CYS A 38 8.06 -3.90 -1.39
C CYS A 38 6.99 -3.12 -2.18
N SER A 39 7.24 -2.79 -3.46
CA SER A 39 6.26 -2.13 -4.32
C SER A 39 5.08 -3.05 -4.64
N GLN A 40 5.32 -4.34 -4.89
CA GLN A 40 4.25 -5.32 -5.10
C GLN A 40 3.34 -5.48 -3.88
N GLU A 41 3.91 -5.50 -2.67
CA GLU A 41 3.12 -5.51 -1.43
C GLU A 41 2.31 -4.21 -1.25
N LEU A 42 2.89 -3.06 -1.61
CA LEU A 42 2.17 -1.78 -1.61
C LEU A 42 1.01 -1.79 -2.61
N ASP A 43 1.20 -2.34 -3.80
CA ASP A 43 0.16 -2.48 -4.82
C ASP A 43 -1.00 -3.36 -4.34
N GLN A 44 -0.72 -4.45 -3.61
CA GLN A 44 -1.77 -5.27 -3.01
C GLN A 44 -2.63 -4.48 -2.00
N LEU A 45 -2.02 -3.61 -1.20
CA LEU A 45 -2.75 -2.75 -0.27
C LEU A 45 -3.59 -1.71 -1.00
N LEU A 46 -3.04 -1.10 -2.06
CA LEU A 46 -3.74 -0.14 -2.90
C LEU A 46 -4.94 -0.80 -3.60
N ASN A 47 -4.76 -2.00 -4.16
CA ASN A 47 -5.83 -2.76 -4.80
C ASN A 47 -6.95 -3.11 -3.80
N LYS A 48 -6.60 -3.51 -2.57
CA LYS A 48 -7.61 -3.72 -1.51
C LYS A 48 -8.39 -2.43 -1.22
N TYR A 49 -7.70 -1.29 -1.12
CA TYR A 49 -8.35 0.00 -0.88
C TYR A 49 -9.27 0.40 -2.02
N GLN A 50 -8.79 0.26 -3.25
CA GLN A 50 -9.57 0.53 -4.46
C GLN A 50 -10.82 -0.36 -4.53
N ASN A 51 -10.71 -1.66 -4.27
CA ASN A 51 -11.87 -2.56 -4.27
C ASN A 51 -12.93 -2.16 -3.23
N ILE A 52 -12.52 -1.71 -2.05
CA ILE A 52 -13.46 -1.26 -1.01
C ILE A 52 -14.17 0.04 -1.42
N ASN A 53 -13.47 0.89 -2.17
CA ASN A 53 -13.94 2.20 -2.61
C ASN A 53 -14.70 2.14 -3.95
N SER A 54 -14.40 1.18 -4.83
CA SER A 54 -15.06 0.97 -6.12
C SER A 54 -16.45 0.37 -5.95
N VAL A 55 -16.66 -0.45 -4.92
CA VAL A 55 -17.99 -0.97 -4.53
C VAL A 55 -18.95 0.14 -4.05
N ALA A 56 -18.48 1.38 -3.85
CA ALA A 56 -19.34 2.51 -3.49
C ALA A 56 -19.88 3.32 -4.68
N LEU A 57 -19.66 2.87 -5.93
CA LEU A 57 -20.14 3.55 -7.15
C LEU A 57 -21.05 2.69 -8.06
N ASN A 58 -21.56 1.56 -7.58
CA ASN A 58 -22.58 0.75 -8.27
C ASN A 58 -23.81 0.57 -7.38
#